data_AF-A0A961E1R5-F1
#
_entry.id   AF-A0A961E1R5-F1
#
_cell.length_a   1.000
_cell.length_b   1.000
_cell.length_c   1.000
_cell.angle_alpha   90.00
_cell.angle_beta   90.00
_cell.angle_gamma   90.00
#
_symmetry.space_group_name_H-M   'P 1'
#
loop_
_entity.id
_entity.type
_entity.pdbx_description
1 polymer ?
#
loop_
_entity_poly.entity_id
_entity_poly.type
_entity_poly.pdbx_seq_one_letter_code
_entity_poly.pdbx_strand_id
1 'polypeptide(L)'
;MAAAPPADAGLQTWSGRWEMVNYASQKAGTSPASRQWESDYGGVFIVVTDCAKGRCVATASGGPKPSNKTVPQPFRFNWSGSNWTTSFDWTWNCHLGDGPHKLLSPATSWVFYEPQPDGSLRGSWHTDIETGPCRGSVIMPIAAFPR
;
A
#
# COMPACT_ATOMS: atom_id res chain seq x y z
N MET A 1 -14.28 -5.07 -41.96
CA MET A 1 -14.36 -5.02 -40.47
C MET A 1 -13.09 -4.39 -39.96
N ALA A 2 -13.19 -3.21 -39.35
CA ALA A 2 -12.06 -2.58 -38.66
C ALA A 2 -11.87 -3.29 -37.31
N ALA A 3 -10.67 -3.81 -37.06
CA ALA A 3 -10.31 -4.29 -35.73
C ALA A 3 -10.22 -3.07 -34.80
N ALA A 4 -11.01 -3.07 -33.72
CA ALA A 4 -10.79 -2.13 -32.64
C ALA A 4 -9.38 -2.37 -32.06
N PRO A 5 -8.60 -1.32 -31.75
CA PRO A 5 -7.36 -1.50 -31.02
C PRO A 5 -7.68 -2.18 -29.67
N PRO A 6 -6.80 -3.05 -29.15
CA PRO A 6 -6.97 -3.54 -27.79
C PRO A 6 -6.97 -2.33 -26.86
N ALA A 7 -7.96 -2.28 -25.95
CA ALA A 7 -8.00 -1.30 -24.87
C ALA A 7 -6.89 -1.65 -23.85
N ASP A 8 -5.63 -1.36 -24.21
CA ASP A 8 -4.44 -1.71 -23.42
C ASP A 8 -3.51 -0.51 -23.19
N ALA A 9 -3.98 0.71 -23.45
CA ALA A 9 -3.14 1.91 -23.41
C ALA A 9 -3.25 2.73 -22.11
N GLY A 10 -4.22 2.43 -21.23
CA GLY A 10 -4.44 3.17 -19.97
C GLY A 10 -4.08 2.40 -18.69
N LEU A 11 -3.81 1.09 -18.80
CA LEU A 11 -3.63 0.18 -17.66
C LEU A 11 -2.15 -0.01 -17.26
N GLN A 12 -1.19 0.35 -18.13
CA GLN A 12 0.25 0.20 -17.91
C GLN A 12 0.94 1.47 -17.34
N THR A 13 0.15 2.45 -16.91
CA THR A 13 0.60 3.85 -16.73
C THR A 13 1.13 4.18 -15.34
N TRP A 14 1.27 3.22 -14.41
CA TRP A 14 1.82 3.52 -13.08
C TRP A 14 3.35 3.66 -13.13
N SER A 15 3.82 4.72 -13.79
CA SER A 15 5.23 5.10 -13.87
C SER A 15 5.37 6.61 -13.68
N GLY A 16 6.54 7.06 -13.22
CA GLY A 16 6.83 8.49 -13.00
C GLY A 16 6.85 8.87 -11.52
N ARG A 17 6.66 10.16 -11.23
CA ARG A 17 6.58 10.67 -9.86
C ARG A 17 5.15 10.59 -9.36
N TRP A 18 4.97 9.99 -8.20
CA TRP A 18 3.66 9.79 -7.59
C TRP A 18 3.70 10.17 -6.12
N GLU A 19 2.75 10.97 -5.67
CA GLU A 19 2.49 11.09 -4.25
C GLU A 19 1.60 9.94 -3.83
N MET A 20 2.06 9.14 -2.87
CA MET A 20 1.29 8.08 -2.25
C MET A 20 0.87 8.50 -0.85
N VAL A 21 -0.42 8.38 -0.56
CA VAL A 21 -1.06 8.81 0.68
C VAL A 21 -1.74 7.62 1.35
N ASN A 22 -1.51 7.47 2.64
CA ASN A 22 -2.21 6.55 3.52
C ASN A 22 -3.14 7.36 4.41
N TYR A 23 -4.44 7.10 4.32
CA TYR A 23 -5.45 7.80 5.09
C TYR A 23 -5.62 7.14 6.47
N ALA A 24 -4.56 7.17 7.29
CA ALA A 24 -4.54 6.55 8.60
C ALA A 24 -5.57 7.14 9.57
N SER A 25 -6.01 8.38 9.35
CA SER A 25 -7.10 9.00 10.10
C SER A 25 -8.45 8.32 9.88
N GLN A 26 -8.58 7.56 8.79
CA GLN A 26 -9.78 6.83 8.39
C GLN A 26 -9.62 5.31 8.57
N LYS A 27 -8.60 4.87 9.31
CA LYS A 27 -8.39 3.45 9.53
C LYS A 27 -9.52 2.83 10.36
N ALA A 28 -9.81 1.57 10.07
CA ALA A 28 -10.83 0.76 10.72
C ALA A 28 -10.30 -0.67 10.94
N GLY A 29 -11.09 -1.52 11.60
CA GLY A 29 -10.75 -2.92 11.79
C GLY A 29 -11.09 -3.44 13.19
N THR A 30 -10.61 -4.65 13.49
CA THR A 30 -10.88 -5.32 14.78
C THR A 30 -9.78 -5.12 15.81
N SER A 31 -8.57 -4.74 15.36
CA SER A 31 -7.45 -4.45 16.27
C SER A 31 -7.72 -3.17 17.08
N PRO A 32 -7.35 -3.12 18.37
CA PRO A 32 -7.32 -1.88 19.14
C PRO A 32 -6.51 -0.75 18.48
N ALA A 33 -5.48 -1.10 17.68
CA ALA A 33 -4.67 -0.12 16.96
C ALA A 33 -5.47 0.65 15.87
N SER A 34 -6.54 0.06 15.34
CA SER A 34 -7.42 0.74 14.38
C SER A 34 -8.23 1.89 15.00
N ARG A 35 -8.40 1.88 16.33
CA ARG A 35 -9.16 2.92 17.05
C ARG A 35 -8.29 4.07 17.54
N GLN A 36 -6.98 3.91 17.43
CA GLN A 36 -6.04 4.96 17.83
C GLN A 36 -5.97 6.02 16.75
N TRP A 37 -6.12 7.27 17.14
CA TRP A 37 -5.97 8.36 16.20
C TRP A 37 -4.55 8.42 15.63
N GLU A 38 -4.45 8.62 14.33
CA GLU A 38 -3.20 8.77 13.59
C GLU A 38 -3.44 9.73 12.43
N SER A 39 -2.54 10.70 12.22
CA SER A 39 -2.63 11.59 11.06
C SER A 39 -2.39 10.84 9.77
N ASP A 40 -3.02 11.30 8.68
CA ASP A 40 -2.68 10.83 7.34
C ASP A 40 -1.20 11.10 7.05
N TYR A 41 -0.57 10.17 6.33
CA TYR A 41 0.85 10.26 6.01
C TYR A 41 1.13 9.74 4.61
N GLY A 42 2.19 10.25 4.00
CA GLY A 42 2.52 9.92 2.64
C GLY A 42 3.90 10.43 2.23
N GLY A 43 4.18 10.30 0.94
CA GLY A 43 5.40 10.80 0.35
C GLY A 43 5.39 10.68 -1.16
N VAL A 44 6.34 11.37 -1.80
CA VAL A 44 6.54 11.26 -3.25
C VAL A 44 7.54 10.14 -3.54
N PHE A 45 7.14 9.23 -4.42
CA PHE A 45 7.94 8.10 -4.88
C PHE A 45 8.19 8.20 -6.39
N ILE A 46 9.28 7.60 -6.83
CA ILE A 46 9.51 7.27 -8.23
C ILE A 46 9.02 5.84 -8.44
N VAL A 47 8.05 5.68 -9.33
CA VAL A 47 7.51 4.38 -9.72
C VAL A 47 8.00 4.04 -11.12
N VAL A 48 8.50 2.82 -11.28
CA VAL A 48 8.88 2.27 -12.59
C VAL A 48 8.12 0.97 -12.78
N THR A 49 7.31 0.91 -13.84
CA THR A 49 6.63 -0.32 -14.26
C THR A 49 7.42 -1.03 -15.34
N ASP A 50 7.66 -2.33 -15.15
CA ASP A 50 8.21 -3.24 -16.14
C ASP A 50 7.20 -4.35 -16.45
N CYS A 51 6.89 -4.55 -17.74
CA CYS A 51 5.92 -5.53 -18.21
C CYS A 51 6.56 -6.70 -18.97
N ALA A 52 7.73 -7.17 -18.52
CA ALA A 52 8.39 -8.29 -19.18
C ALA A 52 7.58 -9.60 -19.10
N LYS A 53 7.59 -10.38 -20.19
CA LYS A 53 7.07 -11.76 -20.26
C LYS A 53 5.59 -11.90 -19.85
N GLY A 54 4.76 -10.90 -20.15
CA GLY A 54 3.32 -10.95 -19.89
C GLY A 54 2.92 -10.71 -18.44
N ARG A 55 3.84 -10.21 -17.60
CA ARG A 55 3.55 -9.78 -16.22
C ARG A 55 4.06 -8.36 -16.01
N CYS A 56 3.22 -7.50 -15.45
CA CYS A 56 3.62 -6.15 -15.09
C CYS A 56 3.94 -6.03 -13.61
N VAL A 57 5.08 -5.41 -13.29
CA VAL A 57 5.55 -5.13 -11.94
C VAL A 57 5.90 -3.66 -11.81
N ALA A 58 5.20 -2.94 -10.94
CA ALA A 58 5.50 -1.56 -10.57
C ALA A 58 6.41 -1.55 -9.33
N THR A 59 7.56 -0.89 -9.42
CA THR A 59 8.51 -0.76 -8.31
C THR A 59 8.54 0.69 -7.81
N ALA A 60 8.14 0.91 -6.56
CA ALA A 60 8.15 2.22 -5.91
C ALA A 60 9.43 2.43 -5.08
N SER A 61 10.16 3.51 -5.38
CA SER A 61 11.46 3.83 -4.78
C SER A 61 11.63 5.35 -4.59
N GLY A 62 12.74 5.78 -3.98
CA GLY A 62 13.08 7.20 -3.86
C GLY A 62 12.21 8.02 -2.89
N GLY A 63 11.18 7.43 -2.29
CA GLY A 63 10.35 8.07 -1.27
C GLY A 63 10.87 7.91 0.16
N PRO A 64 10.12 8.41 1.15
CA PRO A 64 10.48 8.30 2.57
C PRO A 64 10.69 6.85 2.99
N LYS A 65 11.71 6.61 3.82
CA LYS A 65 11.93 5.28 4.41
C LYS A 65 10.92 5.05 5.55
N PRO A 66 10.26 3.89 5.63
CA PRO A 66 9.44 3.51 6.77
C PRO A 66 10.25 3.61 8.06
N SER A 67 9.64 4.16 9.11
CA SER A 67 10.26 4.16 10.45
C SER A 67 10.45 2.74 10.97
N ASN A 68 9.64 1.79 10.51
CA ASN A 68 9.79 0.37 10.81
C ASN A 68 10.61 -0.36 9.74
N LYS A 69 11.84 -0.76 10.10
CA LYS A 69 12.80 -1.40 9.20
C LYS A 69 12.40 -2.81 8.76
N THR A 70 11.39 -3.42 9.38
CA THR A 70 10.87 -4.73 8.93
C THR A 70 9.93 -4.62 7.74
N VAL A 71 9.45 -3.41 7.42
CA VAL A 71 8.66 -3.17 6.21
C VAL A 71 9.61 -3.24 5.00
N PRO A 72 9.34 -4.11 4.03
CA PRO A 72 10.26 -4.32 2.91
C PRO A 72 10.34 -3.10 1.99
N GLN A 73 11.53 -2.90 1.43
CA GLN A 73 11.77 -1.90 0.39
C GLN A 73 12.64 -2.48 -0.73
N PRO A 74 12.44 -2.05 -1.99
CA PRO A 74 11.33 -1.20 -2.47
C PRO A 74 10.01 -1.97 -2.47
N PHE A 75 8.88 -1.25 -2.44
CA PHE A 75 7.59 -1.89 -2.67
C PHE A 75 7.46 -2.31 -4.13
N ARG A 76 7.02 -3.55 -4.35
CA ARG A 76 6.80 -4.12 -5.68
C ARG A 76 5.35 -4.57 -5.79
N PHE A 77 4.63 -4.00 -6.74
CA PHE A 77 3.23 -4.30 -7.00
C PHE A 77 3.11 -5.08 -8.30
N ASN A 78 2.41 -6.21 -8.27
CA ASN A 78 2.09 -6.99 -9.46
C ASN A 78 0.74 -6.54 -10.01
N TRP A 79 0.63 -6.48 -11.33
CA TRP A 79 -0.66 -6.28 -11.98
C TRP A 79 -1.49 -7.57 -11.93
N SER A 80 -2.73 -7.47 -11.43
CA SER A 80 -3.68 -8.59 -11.32
C SER A 80 -4.65 -8.71 -12.49
N GLY A 81 -4.65 -7.76 -13.43
CA GLY A 81 -5.65 -7.63 -14.50
C GLY A 81 -6.58 -6.44 -14.31
N SER A 82 -6.79 -5.99 -13.06
CA SER A 82 -7.56 -4.78 -12.72
C SER A 82 -6.94 -3.93 -11.61
N ASN A 83 -6.08 -4.52 -10.77
CA ASN A 83 -5.46 -3.85 -9.63
C ASN A 83 -3.96 -4.09 -9.57
N TRP A 84 -3.21 -3.13 -9.06
CA TRP A 84 -1.83 -3.30 -8.63
C TRP A 84 -1.81 -3.80 -7.19
N THR A 85 -1.21 -4.96 -6.94
CA THR A 85 -1.25 -5.60 -5.61
C THR A 85 0.12 -5.96 -5.08
N THR A 86 0.30 -5.87 -3.76
CA THR A 86 1.47 -6.41 -3.07
C THR A 86 1.06 -7.00 -1.73
N SER A 87 1.84 -7.95 -1.23
CA SER A 87 1.67 -8.52 0.10
C SER A 87 3.02 -8.82 0.71
N PHE A 88 3.13 -8.64 2.02
CA PHE A 88 4.39 -8.85 2.72
C PHE A 88 4.19 -9.04 4.23
N ASP A 89 5.11 -9.80 4.82
CA ASP A 89 5.21 -9.96 6.26
C ASP A 89 6.13 -8.90 6.85
N TRP A 90 5.79 -8.45 8.05
CA TRP A 90 6.54 -7.45 8.80
C TRP A 90 6.21 -7.57 10.29
N THR A 91 6.88 -6.78 11.13
CA THR A 91 6.64 -6.77 12.56
C THR A 91 5.83 -5.54 12.96
N TRP A 92 4.59 -5.72 13.41
CA TRP A 92 3.79 -4.66 13.99
C TRP A 92 4.37 -4.19 15.32
N ASN A 93 4.50 -2.87 15.48
CA ASN A 93 4.87 -2.23 16.73
C ASN A 93 3.60 -1.82 17.47
N CYS A 94 3.12 -2.65 18.39
CA CYS A 94 1.94 -2.36 19.18
C CYS A 94 2.25 -1.28 20.22
N HIS A 95 1.51 -0.18 20.16
CA HIS A 95 1.55 0.91 21.15
C HIS A 95 0.18 0.97 21.83
N LEU A 96 0.11 0.74 23.14
CA LEU A 96 -1.15 0.74 23.91
C LEU A 96 -1.00 1.63 25.17
N GLY A 97 -0.51 2.86 24.99
CA GLY A 97 -0.33 3.86 26.06
C GLY A 97 1.13 4.24 26.32
N ASP A 98 1.35 5.05 27.36
CA ASP A 98 2.63 5.72 27.73
C ASP A 98 3.73 4.78 28.29
N GLY A 99 3.72 3.50 27.90
CA GLY A 99 4.78 2.54 28.25
C GLY A 99 5.95 2.58 27.26
N PRO A 100 7.22 2.48 27.72
CA PRO A 100 8.39 2.47 26.83
C PRO A 100 8.52 1.20 25.98
N HIS A 101 7.69 0.18 26.23
CA HIS A 101 7.78 -1.10 25.55
C HIS A 101 6.80 -1.20 24.39
N LYS A 102 7.33 -1.13 23.17
CA LYS A 102 6.62 -1.56 21.97
C LYS A 102 6.54 -3.08 22.01
N LEU A 103 5.32 -3.62 22.07
CA LEU A 103 5.13 -5.06 21.93
C LEU A 103 5.17 -5.40 20.44
N LEU A 104 6.11 -6.27 20.08
CA LEU A 104 6.28 -6.72 18.71
C LEU A 104 5.29 -7.84 18.42
N SER A 105 4.60 -7.77 17.29
CA SER A 105 3.74 -8.85 16.82
C SER A 105 3.98 -9.10 15.33
N PRO A 106 4.08 -10.36 14.88
CA PRO A 106 4.06 -10.67 13.45
C PRO A 106 2.78 -10.12 12.80
N ALA A 107 2.93 -9.58 11.60
CA ALA A 107 1.83 -9.06 10.82
C ALA A 107 2.04 -9.28 9.33
N THR A 108 0.94 -9.52 8.62
CA THR A 108 0.92 -9.61 7.16
C THR A 108 0.09 -8.45 6.61
N SER A 109 0.62 -7.76 5.61
CA SER A 109 -0.11 -6.72 4.89
C SER A 109 -0.47 -7.17 3.49
N TRP A 110 -1.63 -6.71 3.02
CA TRP A 110 -2.05 -6.75 1.62
C TRP A 110 -2.47 -5.36 1.20
N VAL A 111 -1.91 -4.89 0.08
CA VAL A 111 -2.12 -3.55 -0.43
C VAL A 111 -2.56 -3.66 -1.87
N PHE A 112 -3.60 -2.92 -2.24
CA PHE A 112 -3.99 -2.80 -3.63
C PHE A 112 -4.27 -1.36 -4.03
N TYR A 113 -4.00 -1.06 -5.30
CA TYR A 113 -4.34 0.18 -5.98
C TYR A 113 -5.12 -0.13 -7.25
N GLU A 114 -6.28 0.49 -7.38
CA GLU A 114 -7.16 0.46 -8.55
C GLU A 114 -7.05 1.76 -9.34
N PRO A 115 -6.78 1.70 -10.66
CA PRO A 115 -6.79 2.88 -11.52
C PRO A 115 -8.16 3.57 -11.56
N GLN A 116 -8.15 4.90 -11.44
CA GLN A 116 -9.34 5.73 -11.50
C GLN A 116 -9.42 6.48 -12.84
N PRO A 117 -10.63 6.86 -13.31
CA PRO A 117 -10.79 7.63 -14.55
C PRO A 117 -10.09 9.00 -14.56
N ASP A 118 -9.85 9.57 -13.37
CA ASP A 118 -9.14 10.85 -13.20
C ASP A 118 -7.60 10.70 -13.24
N GLY A 119 -7.09 9.49 -13.48
CA GLY A 119 -5.67 9.18 -13.52
C GLY A 119 -5.03 8.96 -12.15
N SER A 120 -5.77 9.12 -11.06
CA SER A 120 -5.31 8.70 -9.73
C SER A 120 -5.39 7.18 -9.58
N LEU A 121 -4.73 6.66 -8.55
CA LEU A 121 -4.95 5.31 -8.05
C LEU A 121 -5.61 5.39 -6.67
N ARG A 122 -6.56 4.52 -6.37
CA ARG A 122 -7.19 4.41 -5.04
C ARG A 122 -7.27 2.96 -4.62
N GLY A 123 -7.27 2.69 -3.33
CA GLY A 123 -7.48 1.33 -2.85
C GLY A 123 -7.39 1.22 -1.36
N SER A 124 -6.86 0.10 -0.87
CA SER A 124 -6.74 -0.15 0.56
C SER A 124 -5.45 -0.85 0.93
N TRP A 125 -5.02 -0.59 2.16
CA TRP A 125 -3.99 -1.35 2.85
C TRP A 125 -4.64 -2.07 4.02
N HIS A 126 -4.72 -3.40 3.93
CA HIS A 126 -5.15 -4.30 4.98
C HIS A 126 -3.93 -4.86 5.70
N THR A 127 -3.95 -4.92 7.01
CA THR A 127 -2.95 -5.59 7.84
C THR A 127 -3.64 -6.50 8.84
N ASP A 128 -3.22 -7.77 8.91
CA ASP A 128 -3.56 -8.66 10.01
C ASP A 128 -2.39 -8.72 10.99
N ILE A 129 -2.69 -8.50 12.27
CA ILE A 129 -1.75 -8.59 13.39
C ILE A 129 -2.04 -9.89 14.11
N GLU A 130 -1.09 -10.82 14.11
CA GLU A 130 -1.35 -12.21 14.47
C GLU A 130 -1.58 -12.42 15.97
N THR A 131 -0.82 -11.70 16.81
CA THR A 131 -0.68 -12.03 18.23
C THR A 131 -0.62 -10.80 19.13
N GLY A 132 -0.66 -11.04 20.45
CA GLY A 132 -0.49 -9.99 21.44
C GLY A 132 -1.70 -9.04 21.51
N PRO A 133 -1.54 -7.91 22.22
CA PRO A 133 -2.67 -7.07 22.59
C PRO A 133 -3.16 -6.16 21.45
N CYS A 134 -2.41 -6.01 20.36
CA CYS A 134 -2.88 -5.38 19.13
C CYS A 134 -3.44 -6.40 18.11
N ARG A 135 -3.61 -7.67 18.48
CA ARG A 135 -4.16 -8.69 17.58
C ARG A 135 -5.49 -8.23 16.95
N GLY A 136 -5.66 -8.54 15.68
CA GLY A 136 -6.82 -8.18 14.88
C GLY A 136 -6.41 -7.55 13.55
N SER A 137 -7.36 -6.95 12.86
CA SER A 137 -7.14 -6.30 11.57
C SER A 137 -7.06 -4.78 11.69
N VAL A 138 -6.29 -4.17 10.80
CA VAL A 138 -6.29 -2.73 10.51
C VAL A 138 -6.41 -2.55 9.00
N ILE A 139 -7.39 -1.77 8.56
CA ILE A 139 -7.63 -1.44 7.16
C ILE A 139 -7.62 0.07 7.05
N MET A 140 -6.85 0.61 6.11
CA MET A 140 -6.83 2.04 5.82
C MET A 140 -7.01 2.29 4.31
N PRO A 141 -7.77 3.32 3.92
CA PRO A 141 -7.81 3.77 2.54
C PRO A 141 -6.44 4.31 2.13
N ILE A 142 -6.09 4.13 0.86
CA ILE A 142 -4.88 4.69 0.26
C ILE A 142 -5.17 5.32 -1.10
N ALA A 143 -4.36 6.27 -1.51
CA ALA A 143 -4.40 6.84 -2.85
C ALA A 143 -3.00 7.17 -3.37
N ALA A 144 -2.85 7.20 -4.69
CA ALA A 144 -1.67 7.73 -5.34
C ALA A 144 -2.07 8.74 -6.42
N PHE A 145 -1.39 9.87 -6.46
CA PHE A 145 -1.64 10.97 -7.39
C PHE A 145 -0.39 11.24 -8.25
N PRO A 146 -0.54 11.46 -9.57
CA PRO A 146 0.57 11.91 -10.41
C PRO A 146 1.15 13.24 -9.90
N ARG A 147 2.47 13.42 -10.02
CA ARG A 147 3.20 14.64 -9.63
C ARG A 147 4.07 15.19 -10.75
#